data_AF-A0A367Q705-F1
#
_entry.id   AF-A0A367Q705-F1
#
_cell.length_a   1.000
_cell.length_b   1.000
_cell.length_c   1.000
_cell.angle_alpha   90.00
_cell.angle_beta   90.00
_cell.angle_gamma   90.00
#
_symmetry.space_group_name_H-M   'P 1'
#
loop_
_entity.id
_entity.type
_entity.pdbx_description
1 polymer ?
#
loop_
_entity_poly.entity_id
_entity_poly.type
_entity_poly.pdbx_seq_one_letter_code
_entity_poly.pdbx_strand_id
1 'polypeptide(L)'
;MNNIEKLTQFAQQQSFDDRTTQIFEDVCQDTGIANLAQTTVEQGDRLLKTLKQNEASPEFVKNLLVYSLQKGMPLYVIDHIMNSDMDRDGKTLYQELFVDNTDPFEIDSRPQRIVHSQQLELEL
;
A
#
# COMPACT_ATOMS: atom_id res chain seq x y z
N MET A 1 8.15 -11.10 -11.51
CA MET A 1 8.02 -9.63 -11.50
C MET A 1 7.61 -9.25 -10.10
N ASN A 2 8.51 -8.64 -9.33
CA ASN A 2 8.29 -8.25 -7.94
C ASN A 2 7.34 -7.04 -7.87
N ASN A 3 6.56 -6.90 -6.80
CA ASN A 3 5.59 -5.82 -6.57
C ASN A 3 6.27 -4.44 -6.72
N ILE A 4 7.52 -4.33 -6.25
CA ILE A 4 8.37 -3.14 -6.37
C ILE A 4 8.69 -2.81 -7.84
N GLU A 5 8.89 -3.79 -8.71
CA GLU A 5 9.21 -3.54 -10.12
C GLU A 5 8.02 -2.90 -10.85
N LYS A 6 6.79 -3.34 -10.57
CA LYS A 6 5.59 -2.72 -11.13
C LYS A 6 5.39 -1.30 -10.60
N LEU A 7 5.60 -1.08 -9.30
CA LEU A 7 5.54 0.25 -8.72
C LEU A 7 6.60 1.18 -9.34
N THR A 8 7.81 0.67 -9.56
CA THR A 8 8.90 1.42 -10.20
C THR A 8 8.56 1.78 -11.65
N GLN A 9 8.00 0.86 -12.42
CA GLN A 9 7.54 1.13 -13.79
C GLN A 9 6.43 2.19 -13.83
N PHE A 10 5.44 2.08 -12.93
CA PHE A 10 4.39 3.08 -12.83
C PHE A 10 4.96 4.43 -12.39
N ALA A 11 5.92 4.45 -11.46
CA ALA A 11 6.60 5.67 -11.02
C ALA A 11 7.35 6.39 -12.13
N GLN A 12 7.92 5.68 -13.10
CA GLN A 12 8.60 6.31 -14.24
C GLN A 12 7.62 7.01 -15.20
N GLN A 13 6.34 6.67 -15.15
CA GLN A 13 5.29 7.23 -16.01
C GLN A 13 4.50 8.35 -15.34
N GLN A 14 4.64 8.51 -14.02
CA GLN A 14 3.93 9.53 -13.24
C GLN A 14 4.81 10.75 -13.01
N SER A 15 4.21 11.92 -13.27
CA SER A 15 4.75 13.22 -12.90
C SER A 15 3.65 13.96 -12.15
N PHE A 16 3.93 14.34 -10.90
CA PHE A 16 2.99 15.08 -10.08
C PHE A 16 3.31 16.57 -10.17
N ASP A 17 2.28 17.41 -10.18
CA ASP A 17 2.47 18.85 -10.08
C ASP A 17 2.84 19.27 -8.64
N ASP A 18 3.23 20.54 -8.47
CA ASP A 18 3.67 21.07 -7.17
C ASP A 18 2.56 20.99 -6.12
N ARG A 19 1.30 21.20 -6.53
CA ARG A 19 0.15 21.15 -5.63
C ARG A 19 -0.08 19.74 -5.09
N THR A 20 -0.02 18.74 -5.97
CA THR A 20 -0.19 17.33 -5.62
C THR A 20 0.97 16.86 -4.74
N THR A 21 2.19 17.28 -5.08
CA THR A 21 3.38 17.02 -4.27
C THR A 21 3.24 17.58 -2.86
N GLN A 22 2.74 18.82 -2.72
CA GLN A 22 2.53 19.43 -1.41
C GLN A 22 1.52 18.65 -0.56
N ILE A 23 0.42 18.17 -1.17
CA ILE A 23 -0.55 17.32 -0.46
C ILE A 23 0.10 16.04 0.06
N PHE A 24 0.97 15.40 -0.74
CA PHE A 24 1.70 14.22 -0.30
C PHE A 24 2.69 14.52 0.82
N GLU A 25 3.39 15.65 0.75
CA GLU A 25 4.30 16.08 1.82
C GLU A 25 3.55 16.35 3.13
N ASP A 26 2.40 17.03 3.08
CA ASP A 26 1.56 17.30 4.25
C ASP A 26 1.10 15.99 4.92
N VAL A 27 0.62 15.02 4.13
CA VAL A 27 0.22 13.69 4.65
C VAL A 27 1.40 12.95 5.28
N CYS A 28 2.57 12.98 4.65
CA CYS A 28 3.77 12.37 5.23
C CYS A 28 4.16 13.06 6.55
N GLN A 29 4.12 14.39 6.62
CA GLN A 29 4.43 15.14 7.84
C GLN A 29 3.46 14.84 8.97
N ASP A 30 2.16 14.76 8.70
CA ASP A 30 1.12 14.40 9.69
C ASP A 30 1.36 13.01 10.31
N THR A 31 2.01 12.12 9.57
CA THR A 31 2.37 10.77 10.03
C THR A 31 3.74 10.70 10.73
N GLY A 32 4.42 11.84 10.86
CA GLY A 32 5.74 11.96 11.46
C GLY A 32 6.89 11.60 10.51
N ILE A 33 6.65 11.57 9.19
CA ILE A 33 7.67 11.34 8.16
C ILE A 33 8.18 12.69 7.65
N ALA A 34 9.22 13.21 8.30
CA ALA A 34 9.89 14.44 7.86
C ALA A 34 10.88 14.20 6.71
N ASN A 35 11.38 12.98 6.58
CA ASN A 35 12.32 12.58 5.52
C ASN A 35 11.98 11.18 5.02
N LEU A 36 11.47 11.10 3.79
CA LEU A 36 11.06 9.84 3.17
C LEU A 36 12.22 8.81 3.13
N ALA A 37 13.46 9.25 2.90
CA ALA A 37 14.62 8.36 2.85
C ALA A 37 15.00 7.73 4.20
N GLN A 38 14.46 8.25 5.31
CA GLN A 38 14.70 7.74 6.67
C GLN A 38 13.45 7.09 7.27
N THR A 39 12.44 6.81 6.45
CA THR A 39 11.19 6.21 6.92
C THR A 39 11.45 4.85 7.56
N THR A 40 10.80 4.59 8.70
CA THR A 40 10.78 3.30 9.37
C THR A 40 9.52 2.51 9.05
N VAL A 41 9.53 1.21 9.33
CA VAL A 41 8.33 0.36 9.20
C VAL A 41 7.17 0.89 10.05
N GLU A 42 7.44 1.31 11.30
CA GLU A 42 6.42 1.89 12.18
C GLU A 42 5.80 3.17 11.61
N GLN A 43 6.59 4.00 10.93
CA GLN A 43 6.09 5.19 10.24
C GLN A 43 5.24 4.80 9.02
N GLY A 44 5.63 3.76 8.28
CA GLY A 44 4.81 3.17 7.21
C GLY A 44 3.45 2.67 7.73
N ASP A 45 3.41 2.00 8.87
CA ASP A 45 2.16 1.55 9.50
C ASP A 45 1.26 2.73 9.92
N ARG A 46 1.87 3.83 10.42
CA ARG A 46 1.13 5.06 10.77
C ARG A 46 0.57 5.76 9.53
N LEU A 47 1.34 5.78 8.44
CA LEU A 47 0.90 6.29 7.16
C LEU A 47 -0.34 5.54 6.68
N LEU A 48 -0.30 4.21 6.67
CA LEU A 48 -1.45 3.38 6.29
C LEU A 48 -2.68 3.61 7.17
N LYS A 49 -2.50 3.73 8.50
CA LYS A 49 -3.60 4.06 9.42
C LYS A 49 -4.21 5.42 9.13
N THR A 50 -3.38 6.41 8.80
CA THR A 50 -3.82 7.77 8.47
C THR A 50 -4.58 7.79 7.15
N LEU A 51 -4.12 7.06 6.14
CA LEU A 51 -4.82 6.91 4.87
C LEU A 51 -6.20 6.25 5.06
N LYS A 52 -6.27 5.20 5.88
CA LYS A 52 -7.52 4.56 6.25
C LYS A 52 -8.49 5.52 6.97
N GLN A 53 -7.98 6.28 7.95
CA GLN A 53 -8.79 7.24 8.72
C GLN A 53 -9.33 8.39 7.88
N ASN A 54 -8.59 8.78 6.84
CA ASN A 54 -9.00 9.83 5.91
C ASN A 54 -9.80 9.31 4.71
N GLU A 55 -10.20 8.03 4.72
CA GLU A 55 -10.95 7.39 3.62
C GLU A 55 -10.26 7.63 2.26
N ALA A 56 -8.93 7.52 2.25
CA ALA A 56 -8.12 7.83 1.09
C ALA A 56 -8.48 6.90 -0.07
N SER A 57 -8.73 7.47 -1.26
CA SER A 57 -9.09 6.67 -2.42
C SER A 57 -7.93 5.75 -2.86
N PRO A 58 -8.23 4.60 -3.50
CA PRO A 58 -7.19 3.69 -3.99
C PRO A 58 -6.15 4.37 -4.88
N GLU A 59 -6.60 5.28 -5.75
CA GLU A 59 -5.75 6.05 -6.64
C GLU A 59 -4.84 7.03 -5.87
N PHE A 60 -5.34 7.63 -4.79
CA PHE A 60 -4.52 8.48 -3.92
C PHE A 60 -3.42 7.67 -3.23
N VAL A 61 -3.77 6.54 -2.63
CA VAL A 61 -2.80 5.64 -1.97
C VAL A 61 -1.72 5.21 -2.95
N LYS A 62 -2.11 4.80 -4.15
CA LYS A 62 -1.19 4.40 -5.22
C LYS A 62 -0.23 5.53 -5.60
N ASN A 63 -0.75 6.73 -5.84
CA ASN A 63 0.07 7.88 -6.23
C ASN A 63 1.00 8.35 -5.10
N LEU A 64 0.57 8.25 -3.84
CA LEU A 64 1.41 8.53 -2.69
C LEU A 64 2.56 7.51 -2.55
N LEU A 65 2.33 6.22 -2.80
CA LEU A 65 3.39 5.20 -2.78
C LEU A 65 4.40 5.42 -3.91
N VAL A 66 3.93 5.83 -5.08
CA VAL A 66 4.77 6.19 -6.22
C VAL A 66 5.65 7.39 -5.88
N TYR A 67 5.04 8.44 -5.34
CA TYR A 67 5.74 9.62 -4.86
C TYR A 67 6.79 9.27 -3.80
N SER A 68 6.42 8.44 -2.82
CA SER A 68 7.29 7.97 -1.75
C SER A 68 8.51 7.23 -2.28
N LEU A 69 8.31 6.35 -3.27
CA LEU A 69 9.39 5.64 -3.96
C LEU A 69 10.32 6.62 -4.70
N GLN A 70 9.77 7.57 -5.46
CA GLN A 70 10.55 8.59 -6.20
C GLN A 70 11.40 9.46 -5.26
N LYS A 71 10.89 9.77 -4.07
CA LYS A 71 11.58 10.57 -3.04
C LYS A 71 12.53 9.75 -2.15
N GLY A 72 12.70 8.46 -2.46
CA GLY A 72 13.73 7.62 -1.87
C GLY A 72 13.30 6.89 -0.60
N MET A 73 12.01 6.68 -0.36
CA MET A 73 11.55 5.81 0.72
C MET A 73 12.24 4.44 0.63
N PRO A 74 12.79 3.90 1.74
CA PRO A 74 13.51 2.63 1.70
C PRO A 74 12.65 1.50 1.14
N LEU A 75 13.22 0.71 0.23
CA LEU A 75 12.49 -0.37 -0.45
C LEU A 75 11.88 -1.40 0.51
N TYR A 76 12.52 -1.67 1.65
CA TYR A 76 11.96 -2.59 2.64
C TYR A 76 10.71 -2.03 3.33
N VAL A 77 10.57 -0.71 3.44
CA VAL A 77 9.35 -0.06 3.96
C VAL A 77 8.24 -0.10 2.92
N ILE A 78 8.58 0.21 1.67
CA ILE A 78 7.64 0.10 0.55
C ILE A 78 7.12 -1.33 0.43
N ASP A 79 8.01 -2.32 0.50
CA ASP A 79 7.64 -3.74 0.45
C ASP A 79 6.72 -4.13 1.62
N HIS A 80 7.03 -3.67 2.84
CA HIS A 80 6.17 -3.89 4.00
C HIS A 80 4.77 -3.28 3.80
N ILE A 81 4.70 -2.04 3.30
CA ILE A 81 3.42 -1.38 3.01
C ILE A 81 2.64 -2.15 1.94
N MET A 82 3.30 -2.53 0.83
CA MET A 82 2.65 -3.24 -0.28
C MET A 82 2.12 -4.63 0.11
N ASN A 83 2.78 -5.30 1.06
CA ASN A 83 2.37 -6.60 1.58
C ASN A 83 1.39 -6.52 2.76
N SER A 84 1.02 -5.31 3.19
CA SER A 84 0.06 -5.13 4.28
C SER A 84 -1.37 -5.46 3.82
N ASP A 85 -2.11 -6.15 4.67
CA ASP A 85 -3.54 -6.45 4.53
C ASP A 85 -4.30 -5.56 5.52
N MET A 86 -4.90 -4.49 5.01
CA MET A 86 -5.41 -3.36 5.81
C MET A 86 -6.87 -3.52 6.25
N ASP A 87 -7.64 -4.33 5.54
CA ASP A 87 -9.04 -4.66 5.82
C ASP A 87 -9.22 -6.09 6.36
N ARG A 88 -8.16 -6.92 6.29
CA ARG A 88 -8.08 -8.32 6.74
C ARG A 88 -8.93 -9.27 5.90
N ASP A 89 -9.08 -8.98 4.61
CA ASP A 89 -9.79 -9.85 3.67
C ASP A 89 -8.89 -10.95 3.05
N GLY A 90 -7.58 -10.93 3.38
CA GLY A 90 -6.59 -11.87 2.86
C GLY A 90 -5.87 -11.40 1.60
N LYS A 91 -6.14 -10.18 1.12
CA LYS A 91 -5.41 -9.55 0.02
C LYS A 91 -4.39 -8.57 0.53
N THR A 92 -3.32 -8.44 -0.24
CA THR A 92 -2.32 -7.40 0.02
C THR A 92 -2.73 -6.10 -0.65
N LEU A 93 -2.28 -4.99 -0.08
CA LEU A 93 -2.49 -3.66 -0.65
C LEU A 93 -2.00 -3.57 -2.12
N TYR A 94 -0.93 -4.30 -2.48
CA TYR A 94 -0.52 -4.41 -3.87
C TYR A 94 -1.58 -5.09 -4.75
N GLN A 95 -2.16 -6.20 -4.29
CA GLN A 95 -3.19 -6.91 -5.04
C GLN A 95 -4.41 -6.01 -5.26
N GLU A 96 -4.83 -5.27 -4.24
CA GLU A 96 -5.98 -4.39 -4.31
C GLU A 96 -5.74 -3.21 -5.26
N LEU A 97 -4.58 -2.55 -5.15
CA LEU A 97 -4.27 -1.34 -5.94
C LEU A 97 -3.83 -1.61 -7.39
N PHE A 98 -3.21 -2.77 -7.67
CA PHE A 98 -2.58 -3.05 -8.97
C PHE A 98 -3.18 -4.24 -9.72
N VAL A 99 -3.96 -5.11 -9.06
CA VAL A 99 -4.53 -6.30 -9.68
C VAL A 99 -6.05 -6.22 -9.72
N ASP A 100 -6.68 -6.04 -8.56
CA ASP A 100 -8.12 -6.14 -8.41
C ASP A 100 -8.84 -4.78 -8.59
N ASN A 101 -8.10 -3.67 -8.42
CA ASN A 101 -8.61 -2.30 -8.44
C ASN A 101 -9.79 -2.13 -7.46
N THR A 102 -9.58 -2.60 -6.22
CA THR A 102 -10.51 -2.59 -5.10
C THR A 102 -10.07 -1.61 -4.02
N ASP A 103 -10.95 -1.33 -3.06
CA ASP A 103 -10.63 -0.40 -1.97
C ASP A 103 -9.80 -1.12 -0.90
N PRO A 104 -8.56 -0.68 -0.61
CA PRO A 104 -7.69 -1.34 0.36
C PRO A 104 -8.15 -1.20 1.83
N PHE A 105 -9.23 -0.48 2.09
CA PHE A 105 -9.72 -0.20 3.42
C PHE A 105 -11.11 -0.78 3.71
N GLU A 106 -11.78 -1.35 2.70
CA GLU A 106 -13.09 -1.97 2.82
C GLU A 106 -13.07 -3.45 2.44
N ILE A 107 -13.64 -4.29 3.32
CA ILE A 107 -13.77 -5.73 3.07
C ILE A 107 -14.51 -5.96 1.77
N ASP A 108 -13.78 -6.50 0.78
CA ASP A 108 -14.36 -6.96 -0.48
C ASP A 108 -15.41 -8.04 -0.18
N SER A 109 -16.69 -7.69 -0.30
CA SER A 109 -17.82 -8.59 -0.01
C SER A 109 -17.99 -9.72 -1.04
N ARG A 110 -17.05 -9.87 -2.00
CA ARG A 110 -17.04 -10.99 -2.93
C ARG A 110 -16.48 -12.20 -2.18
N PRO A 111 -17.23 -13.33 -2.11
CA PRO A 111 -16.78 -14.48 -1.35
C PRO A 111 -15.42 -14.95 -1.87
N GLN A 112 -14.40 -14.80 -1.04
CA GLN A 112 -13.09 -15.40 -1.22
C GLN A 112 -13.36 -16.89 -1.45
N ARG A 113 -12.99 -17.39 -2.63
CA ARG A 113 -13.07 -18.83 -2.92
C ARG A 113 -11.99 -19.47 -2.06
N ILE A 114 -12.32 -19.82 -0.82
CA ILE A 114 -11.45 -20.52 0.11
C ILE A 114 -11.04 -21.82 -0.59
N VAL A 115 -9.85 -21.85 -1.16
CA VAL A 115 -9.23 -23.09 -1.58
C VAL A 115 -8.74 -23.73 -0.30
N HIS A 116 -9.62 -24.49 0.37
CA HIS A 116 -9.20 -25.41 1.42
C HIS A 116 -8.23 -26.40 0.78
N SER A 117 -6.93 -26.14 0.92
CA SER A 117 -5.92 -27.17 0.80
C SER A 117 -6.23 -28.22 1.87
N GLN A 118 -6.80 -29.33 1.42
CA GLN A 118 -7.06 -30.52 2.20
C GLN A 118 -5.77 -30.96 2.90
N GLN A 119 -5.73 -30.84 4.21
CA GLN A 119 -4.89 -31.71 5.03
C GLN A 119 -5.85 -32.59 5.84
N LEU A 120 -6.25 -33.69 5.20
CA LEU A 120 -6.85 -34.85 5.84
C LEU A 120 -5.77 -35.51 6.72
N GLU A 121 -5.66 -35.07 7.96
CA GLU A 121 -5.14 -35.90 9.04
C GLU A 121 -6.23 -35.97 10.11
N LEU A 122 -7.14 -36.93 9.93
CA LEU A 122 -7.88 -37.51 11.04
C LEU A 122 -7.55 -39.00 11.03
N GLU A 123 -6.60 -39.31 11.91
CA GLU A 123 -6.28 -40.63 12.40
C GLU A 123 -7.55 -41.41 12.75
N LEU A 124 -7.66 -42.62 12.20
CA LEU A 124 -8.46 -43.73 12.74
C LEU A 124 -7.62 -45.00 12.65
#